data_AF-U6KMI1-F1
#
_entry.id   AF-U6KMI1-F1
#
_cell.length_a   1.000
_cell.length_b   1.000
_cell.length_c   1.000
_cell.angle_alpha   90.00
_cell.angle_beta   90.00
_cell.angle_gamma   90.00
#
_symmetry.space_group_name_H-M   'P 1'
#
loop_
_entity.id
_entity.type
_entity.pdbx_description
1 polymer ?
#
loop_
_entity_poly.entity_id
_entity_poly.type
_entity_poly.pdbx_seq_one_letter_code
_entity_poly.pdbx_strand_id
1 'polypeptide(L)'
;MYIFIYIFIYLYRPIASRVVSLFAEENALQFAVPGGLIGVGTLVDPTLTRADRLVGQVLGHPRQLPECYIEIDVNYYLLRRLLGVKSQDGDKSTKVSKLKKGEFVMVNVGSTSVGARVAGVKPEIAKLELTGPVCTRQQQQQQQQQQQQQPQQQQQIMWQ
;
A
#
# COMPACT_ATOMS: atom_id res chain seq x y z
N MET A 1 -39.76 14.82 -12.63
CA MET A 1 -38.65 15.30 -11.77
C MET A 1 -38.07 14.08 -11.07
N TYR A 2 -37.14 13.37 -11.71
CA TYR A 2 -36.61 12.12 -11.19
C TYR A 2 -35.24 12.35 -10.58
N ILE A 3 -35.19 12.32 -9.24
CA ILE A 3 -33.95 12.27 -8.47
C ILE A 3 -33.69 10.80 -8.21
N PHE A 4 -32.71 10.23 -8.90
CA PHE A 4 -32.13 8.93 -8.56
C PHE A 4 -30.86 9.18 -7.75
N ILE A 5 -31.01 9.21 -6.42
CA ILE A 5 -29.86 9.14 -5.51
C ILE A 5 -29.57 7.65 -5.30
N TYR A 6 -28.72 7.09 -6.15
CA TYR A 6 -28.09 5.80 -5.88
C TYR A 6 -26.85 6.04 -5.02
N ILE A 7 -27.04 6.09 -3.70
CA ILE A 7 -25.92 5.92 -2.78
C ILE A 7 -25.66 4.41 -2.70
N PHE A 8 -24.95 3.89 -3.70
CA PHE A 8 -24.46 2.50 -3.71
C PHE A 8 -23.25 2.44 -2.77
N ILE A 9 -23.55 2.23 -1.50
CA ILE A 9 -22.60 2.11 -0.39
C ILE A 9 -21.92 0.71 -0.48
N TYR A 10 -20.61 0.72 -0.74
CA TYR A 10 -19.59 -0.29 -0.35
C TYR A 10 -19.52 -1.67 -1.05
N LEU A 11 -19.70 -1.76 -2.37
CA LEU A 11 -19.31 -2.97 -3.12
C LEU A 11 -18.17 -2.67 -4.10
N TYR A 12 -16.95 -2.99 -3.70
CA TYR A 12 -15.79 -2.95 -4.59
C TYR A 12 -15.91 -4.06 -5.63
N ARG A 13 -15.96 -3.68 -6.91
CA ARG A 13 -15.99 -4.63 -8.04
C ARG A 13 -14.67 -4.55 -8.80
N PRO A 14 -13.92 -5.65 -8.94
CA PRO A 14 -12.69 -5.64 -9.72
C PRO A 14 -13.00 -5.36 -11.20
N ILE A 15 -12.15 -4.56 -11.84
CA ILE A 15 -12.25 -4.28 -13.27
C ILE A 15 -11.59 -5.43 -14.03
N ALA A 16 -12.35 -6.13 -14.86
CA ALA A 16 -11.82 -7.14 -15.75
C ALA A 16 -11.40 -6.49 -17.08
N SER A 17 -10.15 -6.72 -17.48
CA SER A 17 -9.61 -6.27 -18.76
C SER A 17 -8.61 -7.29 -19.31
N ARG A 18 -8.29 -7.16 -20.60
CA ARG A 18 -7.31 -8.01 -21.30
C ARG A 18 -6.05 -7.21 -21.58
N VAL A 19 -4.90 -7.82 -21.30
CA VAL A 19 -3.58 -7.28 -21.67
C VAL A 19 -3.40 -7.40 -23.19
N VAL A 20 -3.04 -6.30 -23.84
CA VAL A 20 -2.82 -6.20 -25.29
C VAL A 20 -1.33 -6.17 -25.61
N SER A 21 -0.54 -5.47 -24.80
CA SER A 21 0.87 -5.25 -25.05
C SER A 21 1.62 -5.03 -23.75
N LEU A 22 2.89 -5.41 -23.73
CA LEU A 22 3.82 -5.12 -22.65
C LEU A 22 4.96 -4.29 -23.23
N PHE A 23 5.32 -3.22 -22.54
CA PHE A 23 6.42 -2.34 -22.93
C PHE A 23 7.37 -2.13 -21.75
N ALA A 24 8.66 -2.16 -22.02
CA ALA A 24 9.67 -1.61 -21.12
C ALA A 24 10.40 -0.51 -21.90
N GLU A 25 10.21 0.73 -21.49
CA GLU A 25 10.67 1.92 -22.23
C GLU A 25 10.10 1.92 -23.66
N GLU A 26 10.96 1.84 -24.67
CA GLU A 26 10.58 1.80 -26.09
C GLU A 26 10.49 0.37 -26.65
N ASN A 27 10.78 -0.65 -25.84
CA ASN A 27 10.86 -2.04 -26.28
C ASN A 27 9.55 -2.80 -26.01
N ALA A 28 9.00 -3.44 -27.04
CA ALA A 28 7.89 -4.37 -26.89
C ALA A 28 8.36 -5.72 -26.31
N LEU A 29 7.67 -6.20 -25.27
CA LEU A 29 7.99 -7.44 -24.57
C LEU A 29 6.91 -8.51 -24.81
N GLN A 30 7.32 -9.77 -24.97
CA GLN A 30 6.40 -10.92 -25.03
C GLN A 30 6.13 -11.53 -23.65
N PHE A 31 7.06 -11.38 -22.72
CA PHE A 31 6.95 -11.88 -21.34
C PHE A 31 7.53 -10.87 -20.36
N ALA A 32 6.98 -10.85 -19.14
CA ALA A 32 7.42 -10.00 -18.05
C ALA A 32 8.19 -10.83 -17.02
N VAL A 33 9.35 -10.34 -16.59
CA VAL A 33 10.16 -10.93 -15.52
C VAL A 33 10.00 -10.07 -14.27
N PRO A 34 9.90 -10.66 -13.06
CA PRO A 34 9.87 -9.87 -11.82
C PRO A 34 11.18 -9.07 -11.66
N GLY A 35 11.07 -7.80 -11.26
CA GLY A 35 12.24 -6.96 -10.94
C GLY A 35 12.44 -5.72 -11.81
N GLY A 36 11.39 -5.16 -12.42
CA GLY A 36 11.47 -3.92 -13.20
C GLY A 36 10.13 -3.18 -13.31
N LEU A 37 10.16 -1.98 -13.90
CA LEU A 37 8.96 -1.22 -14.25
C LEU A 37 8.51 -1.63 -15.67
N ILE A 38 7.29 -2.13 -15.79
CA ILE A 38 6.73 -2.58 -17.08
C ILE A 38 5.42 -1.83 -17.33
N GLY A 39 5.30 -1.23 -18.50
CA GLY A 39 4.06 -0.66 -19.01
C GLY A 39 3.15 -1.76 -19.53
N VAL A 40 1.96 -1.90 -18.93
CA VAL A 40 0.97 -2.89 -19.32
C VAL A 40 -0.16 -2.19 -20.08
N GLY A 41 -0.23 -2.42 -21.39
CA GLY A 41 -1.34 -1.96 -22.22
C GLY A 41 -2.56 -2.86 -22.02
N THR A 42 -3.69 -2.28 -21.62
CA THR A 42 -4.95 -3.02 -21.40
C THR A 42 -6.10 -2.40 -22.19
N LEU A 43 -7.17 -3.17 -22.41
CA LEU A 43 -8.41 -2.69 -23.05
C LEU A 43 -9.36 -1.99 -22.07
N VAL A 44 -8.84 -1.39 -21.00
CA VAL A 44 -9.65 -0.64 -20.04
C VAL A 44 -10.09 0.70 -20.64
N ASP A 45 -11.25 1.20 -20.22
CA ASP A 45 -11.73 2.51 -20.63
C ASP A 45 -10.71 3.62 -20.23
N PRO A 46 -10.22 4.45 -21.18
CA PRO A 46 -9.26 5.52 -20.89
C PRO A 46 -9.74 6.57 -19.87
N THR A 47 -11.04 6.66 -19.62
CA THR A 47 -11.59 7.54 -18.57
C THR A 47 -11.28 7.05 -17.16
N LEU A 48 -11.04 5.74 -16.99
CA LEU A 48 -10.68 5.14 -15.70
C LEU A 48 -9.22 5.36 -15.34
N THR A 49 -8.33 5.46 -16.33
CA THR A 49 -6.90 5.75 -16.13
C THR A 49 -6.59 7.24 -16.07
N ARG A 50 -7.53 8.10 -16.48
CA ARG A 50 -7.37 9.56 -16.48
C ARG A 50 -7.10 10.08 -15.06
N ALA A 51 -6.13 11.01 -14.95
CA ALA A 51 -5.76 11.68 -13.71
C ALA A 51 -5.33 10.71 -12.59
N ASP A 52 -4.55 9.68 -12.95
CA ASP A 52 -3.87 8.80 -11.99
C ASP A 52 -4.81 8.06 -11.03
N ARG A 53 -6.07 7.88 -11.42
CA ARG A 53 -7.11 7.22 -10.59
C ARG A 53 -6.81 5.75 -10.28
N LEU A 54 -5.94 5.11 -11.07
CA LEU A 54 -5.49 3.72 -10.83
C LEU A 54 -4.17 3.63 -10.06
N VAL A 55 -3.60 4.74 -9.57
CA VAL A 55 -2.38 4.70 -8.76
C VAL A 55 -2.64 3.94 -7.46
N GLY A 56 -1.70 3.07 -7.10
CA GLY A 56 -1.78 2.20 -5.92
C GLY A 56 -2.61 0.93 -6.13
N GLN A 57 -3.38 0.81 -7.22
CA GLN A 57 -4.20 -0.36 -7.48
C GLN A 57 -3.35 -1.61 -7.78
N VAL A 58 -3.86 -2.76 -7.37
CA VAL A 58 -3.18 -4.05 -7.60
C VAL A 58 -3.73 -4.71 -8.86
N LEU A 59 -2.83 -5.00 -9.80
CA LEU A 59 -3.15 -5.77 -11.01
C LEU A 59 -2.64 -7.21 -10.84
N GLY A 60 -3.45 -8.18 -11.28
CA GLY A 60 -3.12 -9.59 -11.15
C GLY A 60 -4.05 -10.49 -11.98
N HIS A 61 -3.72 -11.78 -12.02
CA HIS A 61 -4.52 -12.75 -12.77
C HIS A 61 -5.93 -12.87 -12.19
N PRO A 62 -6.98 -13.00 -13.04
CA PRO A 62 -8.34 -13.27 -12.58
C PRO A 62 -8.36 -14.45 -11.60
N ARG A 63 -9.03 -14.28 -10.45
CA ARG A 63 -9.12 -15.26 -9.34
C ARG A 63 -7.85 -15.48 -8.51
N GLN A 64 -6.76 -14.74 -8.77
CA GLN A 64 -5.55 -14.74 -7.92
C GLN A 64 -5.27 -13.37 -7.31
N LEU A 65 -6.21 -12.43 -7.44
CA LEU A 65 -6.13 -11.11 -6.83
C LEU A 65 -6.22 -11.24 -5.31
N PRO A 66 -5.45 -10.43 -4.56
CA PRO A 66 -5.55 -10.39 -3.11
C PRO A 66 -6.93 -9.87 -2.69
N GLU A 67 -7.35 -10.28 -1.50
CA GLU A 67 -8.56 -9.76 -0.87
C GLU A 67 -8.41 -8.27 -0.56
N CYS A 68 -9.54 -7.56 -0.62
CA CYS A 68 -9.60 -6.13 -0.31
C CYS A 68 -10.27 -5.94 1.05
N TYR A 69 -9.62 -5.17 1.92
CA TYR A 69 -10.04 -4.94 3.30
C TYR A 69 -10.45 -3.47 3.47
N ILE A 70 -11.51 -3.26 4.26
CA ILE A 70 -11.96 -1.94 4.72
C ILE A 70 -11.49 -1.64 6.15
N GLU A 71 -11.13 -2.68 6.89
CA GLU A 71 -10.61 -2.62 8.25
C GLU A 71 -9.37 -3.49 8.32
N ILE A 72 -8.31 -2.95 8.93
CA ILE A 72 -7.04 -3.67 9.09
C ILE A 72 -6.52 -3.52 10.51
N ASP A 73 -5.95 -4.61 11.03
CA ASP A 73 -5.18 -4.62 12.27
C ASP A 73 -3.70 -4.56 11.89
N VAL A 74 -2.99 -3.52 12.34
CA VAL A 74 -1.58 -3.29 12.00
C VAL A 74 -0.71 -3.25 13.25
N ASN A 75 0.46 -3.90 13.18
CA ASN A 75 1.51 -3.71 14.17
C ASN A 75 2.23 -2.39 13.90
N TYR A 76 2.34 -1.53 14.91
CA TYR A 76 2.98 -0.22 14.76
C TYR A 76 4.07 0.01 15.80
N TYR A 77 5.10 0.75 15.40
CA TYR A 77 6.15 1.23 16.28
C TYR A 77 6.31 2.73 16.10
N LEU A 78 6.26 3.48 17.20
CA LEU A 78 6.46 4.92 17.17
C LEU A 78 7.96 5.21 17.18
N LEU A 79 8.40 6.06 16.26
CA LEU A 79 9.76 6.60 16.27
C LEU A 79 9.97 7.46 17.52
N ARG A 80 11.20 7.47 18.04
CA ARG A 80 11.52 8.24 19.26
C ARG A 80 11.53 9.76 19.03
N ARG A 81 11.72 10.21 17.79
CA ARG A 81 11.83 11.63 17.39
C ARG A 81 11.20 11.82 16.01
N LEU A 82 10.59 12.98 15.78
CA LEU A 82 10.15 13.38 14.44
C LEU A 82 11.38 13.67 13.55
N LEU A 83 11.37 13.12 12.34
CA LEU A 83 12.41 13.35 11.33
C LEU A 83 11.92 14.43 10.36
N GLY A 84 12.78 15.40 10.01
CA GLY A 84 12.49 16.38 8.96
C GLY A 84 11.67 17.61 9.38
N VAL A 85 11.29 17.74 10.66
CA VAL A 85 10.69 18.99 11.16
C VAL A 85 11.83 19.96 11.47
N LYS A 86 11.97 21.01 10.64
CA LYS A 86 12.85 22.15 10.96
C LYS A 86 12.18 22.94 12.08
N SER A 87 12.53 22.64 13.33
CA SER A 87 12.21 23.55 14.42
C SER A 87 12.93 24.87 14.16
N GLN A 88 12.18 25.93 13.89
CA GLN A 88 12.66 27.27 14.25
C GLN A 88 12.82 27.25 15.78
N ASP A 89 14.00 27.65 16.23
CA ASP A 89 14.38 27.80 17.65
C ASP A 89 14.69 26.50 18.40
N GLY A 90 15.99 26.13 18.37
CA GLY A 90 16.79 25.85 19.57
C GLY A 90 16.52 24.61 20.43
N ASP A 91 15.33 24.01 20.40
CA ASP A 91 14.95 22.96 21.35
C ASP A 91 14.72 21.58 20.70
N LYS A 92 15.74 20.75 20.92
CA LYS A 92 15.78 19.28 21.01
C LYS A 92 14.44 18.56 20.82
N SER A 93 14.27 17.99 19.62
CA SER A 93 13.46 16.80 19.35
C SER A 93 12.01 16.82 19.85
N THR A 94 11.09 17.28 19.02
CA THR A 94 9.65 17.10 19.22
C THR A 94 9.34 15.61 19.41
N LYS A 95 8.88 15.24 20.62
CA LYS A 95 8.49 13.87 20.98
C LYS A 95 7.26 13.46 20.16
N VAL A 96 7.27 12.23 19.66
CA VAL A 96 6.14 11.65 18.91
C VAL A 96 4.99 11.34 19.88
N SER A 97 3.80 11.88 19.60
CA SER A 97 2.59 11.58 20.36
C SER A 97 2.09 10.16 20.08
N LYS A 98 1.55 9.50 21.10
CA LYS A 98 0.88 8.20 20.93
C LYS A 98 -0.42 8.37 20.13
N LEU A 99 -0.74 7.37 19.31
CA LEU A 99 -1.99 7.28 18.56
C LEU A 99 -3.19 7.33 19.51
N LYS A 100 -4.20 8.14 19.16
CA LYS A 100 -5.46 8.23 19.90
C LYS A 100 -6.61 7.61 19.12
N LYS A 101 -7.56 7.02 19.83
CA LYS A 101 -8.81 6.53 19.23
C LYS A 101 -9.59 7.72 18.63
N GLY A 102 -10.08 7.55 17.41
CA GLY A 102 -10.84 8.55 16.65
C GLY A 102 -10.00 9.52 15.84
N GLU A 103 -8.67 9.43 15.90
CA GLU A 103 -7.76 10.25 15.09
C GLU A 103 -7.75 9.75 13.63
N PHE A 104 -7.57 10.68 12.68
CA PHE A 104 -7.34 10.36 11.28
C PHE A 104 -5.85 10.35 10.99
N VAL A 105 -5.35 9.23 10.47
CA VAL A 105 -3.96 9.01 10.13
C VAL A 105 -3.84 8.58 8.68
N MET A 106 -2.73 8.93 8.03
CA MET A 106 -2.44 8.45 6.68
C MET A 106 -1.64 7.15 6.78
N VAL A 107 -2.11 6.12 6.08
CA VAL A 107 -1.47 4.81 6.04
C VAL A 107 -1.03 4.53 4.61
N ASN A 108 0.25 4.19 4.45
CA ASN A 108 0.79 3.73 3.19
C ASN A 108 0.88 2.21 3.22
N VAL A 109 0.12 1.54 2.37
CA VAL A 109 0.14 0.09 2.19
C VAL A 109 0.70 -0.20 0.80
N GLY A 110 1.95 -0.65 0.74
CA GLY A 110 2.66 -0.82 -0.53
C GLY A 110 2.77 0.50 -1.29
N SER A 111 2.10 0.60 -2.43
CA SER A 111 2.02 1.82 -3.26
C SER A 111 0.71 2.59 -3.09
N THR A 112 -0.22 2.12 -2.25
CA THR A 112 -1.48 2.82 -1.95
C THR A 112 -1.32 3.68 -0.71
N SER A 113 -1.66 4.96 -0.81
CA SER A 113 -1.83 5.85 0.34
C SER A 113 -3.32 6.06 0.61
N VAL A 114 -3.76 5.74 1.82
CA VAL A 114 -5.17 5.87 2.20
C VAL A 114 -5.28 6.55 3.57
N GLY A 115 -6.35 7.34 3.75
CA GLY A 115 -6.72 7.83 5.06
C GLY A 115 -7.33 6.71 5.90
N ALA A 116 -7.01 6.68 7.19
CA ALA A 116 -7.58 5.72 8.11
C ALA A 116 -7.98 6.40 9.40
N ARG A 117 -9.11 5.98 9.97
CA ARG A 117 -9.57 6.37 11.28
C ARG A 117 -9.16 5.30 12.29
N VAL A 118 -8.58 5.74 13.40
CA VAL A 118 -8.17 4.82 14.47
C VAL A 118 -9.39 4.36 15.27
N ALA A 119 -9.86 3.14 15.03
CA ALA A 119 -11.01 2.56 15.75
C ALA A 119 -10.64 2.08 17.17
N GLY A 120 -9.40 1.61 17.34
CA GLY A 120 -8.90 1.14 18.62
C GLY A 120 -7.37 1.06 18.64
N VAL A 121 -6.80 1.31 19.81
CA VAL A 121 -5.34 1.28 20.01
C VAL A 121 -5.03 0.29 21.12
N LYS A 122 -4.22 -0.73 20.82
CA LYS A 122 -3.55 -1.60 21.78
C LYS A 122 -2.05 -1.26 21.77
N PRO A 123 -1.25 -1.68 22.77
CA PRO A 123 0.15 -1.27 22.90
C PRO A 123 1.03 -1.53 21.67
N GLU A 124 0.78 -2.64 20.95
CA GLU A 124 1.54 -3.03 19.75
C GLU A 124 0.70 -3.12 18.48
N ILE A 125 -0.63 -3.17 18.60
CA ILE A 125 -1.59 -3.34 17.49
C ILE A 125 -2.55 -2.15 17.45
N ALA A 126 -2.73 -1.55 16.28
CA ALA A 126 -3.78 -0.55 16.04
C ALA A 126 -4.84 -1.12 15.09
N LYS A 127 -6.11 -0.91 15.44
CA LYS A 127 -7.27 -1.18 14.58
C LYS A 127 -7.58 0.07 13.77
N LEU A 128 -7.51 -0.04 12.45
CA LEU A 128 -7.70 1.08 11.53
C LEU A 128 -8.88 0.81 10.61
N GLU A 129 -9.84 1.74 10.60
CA GLU A 129 -10.93 1.81 9.63
C GLU A 129 -10.47 2.67 8.45
N LEU A 130 -10.36 2.08 7.26
CA LEU A 130 -9.84 2.75 6.08
C LEU A 130 -10.96 3.56 5.40
N THR A 131 -10.65 4.74 4.89
CA THR A 131 -11.61 5.55 4.11
C THR A 131 -11.84 4.99 2.71
N GLY A 132 -10.94 4.15 2.22
CA GLY A 132 -11.04 3.43 0.95
C GLY A 132 -10.54 1.99 1.05
N PRO A 133 -10.99 1.09 0.17
CA PRO A 133 -10.58 -0.30 0.19
C PRO A 133 -9.10 -0.43 -0.17
N VAL A 134 -8.37 -1.25 0.59
CA VAL A 134 -6.97 -1.58 0.30
C VAL A 134 -6.87 -3.07 0.03
N CYS A 135 -6.31 -3.42 -1.12
CA CYS A 135 -6.06 -4.81 -1.47
C CYS A 135 -4.62 -5.14 -1.09
N THR A 136 -4.45 -6.08 -0.16
CA THR A 136 -3.14 -6.48 0.33
C THR A 136 -3.10 -7.99 0.54
N ARG A 137 -1.93 -8.59 0.32
CA ARG A 137 -1.72 -10.01 0.59
C ARG A 137 -1.36 -10.16 2.07
N GLN A 138 -2.12 -10.95 2.82
CA GLN A 138 -1.96 -11.11 4.27
C GLN A 138 -0.59 -11.68 4.74
N GLN A 139 0.37 -11.95 3.85
CA GLN A 139 1.62 -12.63 4.21
C GLN A 139 2.92 -11.94 3.77
N GLN A 140 2.92 -10.64 3.43
CA GLN A 140 4.16 -10.00 2.96
C GLN A 140 5.03 -9.38 4.07
N GLN A 141 4.55 -9.27 5.31
CA GLN A 141 5.40 -8.84 6.44
C GLN A 141 6.29 -9.96 7.02
N GLN A 142 5.89 -11.24 6.91
CA GLN A 142 6.74 -12.34 7.40
C GLN A 142 7.97 -12.59 6.53
N GLN A 143 7.95 -12.24 5.24
CA GLN A 143 9.10 -12.45 4.35
C GLN A 143 10.14 -11.32 4.38
N GLN A 144 9.74 -10.06 4.61
CA GLN A 144 10.73 -8.96 4.71
C GLN A 144 11.61 -9.05 5.97
N GLN A 145 11.11 -9.61 7.08
CA GLN A 145 11.96 -9.89 8.25
C GLN A 145 12.97 -11.02 7.99
N GLN A 146 12.61 -12.05 7.21
CA GLN A 146 13.57 -13.11 6.86
C GLN A 146 14.68 -12.60 5.92
N GLN A 147 14.39 -11.66 5.01
CA GLN A 147 15.42 -11.09 4.14
C GLN A 147 16.36 -10.10 4.85
N GLN A 148 15.96 -9.47 5.95
CA GLN A 148 16.84 -8.56 6.70
C GLN A 148 17.76 -9.25 7.72
N GLN A 149 17.59 -10.54 8.00
CA GLN A 149 18.44 -11.29 8.96
C GLN A 149 19.65 -12.02 8.33
N GLN A 150 19.82 -12.03 7.00
CA GLN A 150 20.93 -12.74 6.34
C GLN A 150 22.21 -11.94 5.94
N PRO A 151 22.51 -10.69 6.34
CA PRO A 151 23.80 -10.09 5.97
C PRO A 151 25.02 -10.58 6.78
N GLN A 152 24.86 -11.15 7.99
CA GLN A 152 26.01 -11.43 8.87
C GLN A 152 26.59 -12.85 8.79
N GLN A 153 25.81 -13.87 8.45
CA GLN A 153 26.33 -15.24 8.36
C GLN A 153 27.16 -15.52 7.10
N GLN A 154 27.01 -14.73 6.03
CA GLN A 154 27.78 -14.93 4.79
C GLN A 154 29.21 -14.36 4.83
N GLN A 155 29.55 -13.48 5.76
CA GLN A 155 30.93 -12.98 5.88
C GLN A 155 31.86 -13.93 6.65
N GLN A 156 31.32 -14.88 7.41
CA GLN A 156 32.13 -15.81 8.21
C GLN A 156 32.55 -17.08 7.44
N ILE A 157 31.89 -17.39 6.32
CA ILE A 157 32.17 -18.56 5.47
C ILE A 157 33.20 -18.26 4.35
N MET A 158 33.52 -16.98 4.10
CA MET A 158 34.50 -16.58 3.08
C MET A 158 35.96 -16.45 3.58
N TRP A 159 36.23 -16.76 4.85
CA TRP A 159 37.58 -16.68 5.44
C TRP A 159 38.05 -17.99 6.12
N GLN A 160 37.51 -19.14 5.72
CA GLN A 160 38.04 -20.46 6.08
C GLN A 160 38.24 -21.34 4.84
#